data_AF-A0A2I2A446-F1
#
_entry.id   AF-A0A2I2A446-F1
#
_cell.length_a   1.000
_cell.length_b   1.000
_cell.length_c   1.000
_cell.angle_alpha   90.00
_cell.angle_beta   90.00
_cell.angle_gamma   90.00
#
_symmetry.space_group_name_H-M   'P 1'
#
loop_
_entity.id
_entity.type
_entity.pdbx_description
1 polymer ?
#
loop_
_entity_poly.entity_id
_entity_poly.type
_entity_poly.pdbx_seq_one_letter_code
_entity_poly.pdbx_strand_id
1 'polypeptide(L)'
;MNELQQVLLIFAMIVIVGLYLLNKAKSKKHPADANQQQTSSQSKGDNSHDLNDLGEAHLPLSEKTQHRLHLDEDSQLEETVPDAQLGLSFGQEFEVHKTAKSQTKSEQVTLAEDRRKPQEIQIESIEEEADESSVAEADPEQETKKETVAVQPTADTKDQPDEKIFALIIMGSEDFVWPKVNQTLQGVGLLPSDSGIFVKNDTMGQELIRVANLLEPGTFPLEEPVNSDHKIAGLVLILTLPTSVSATSVMREMIMMARKISQRLNGRLYDVERHLIKESDLQSMRDAAAQYEADSQ
;
A
#
# COMPACT_ATOMS: atom_id res chain seq x y z
N MET A 1 0.22 49.93 3.03
CA MET A 1 0.24 48.47 3.28
C MET A 1 1.69 47.97 3.19
N ASN A 2 2.64 48.59 3.92
CA ASN A 2 4.07 48.43 3.60
C ASN A 2 4.92 47.97 4.80
N GLU A 3 4.47 48.19 6.04
CA GLU A 3 5.32 47.88 7.20
C GLU A 3 5.22 46.41 7.63
N LEU A 4 4.00 45.83 7.65
CA LEU A 4 3.80 44.43 8.03
C LEU A 4 4.47 43.46 7.05
N GLN A 5 4.38 43.74 5.74
CA GLN A 5 4.99 42.91 4.70
C GLN A 5 6.52 42.99 4.72
N GLN A 6 7.08 44.15 5.06
CA GLN A 6 8.53 44.35 5.15
C GLN A 6 9.13 43.66 6.38
N VAL A 7 8.42 43.66 7.51
CA VAL A 7 8.80 42.89 8.71
C VAL A 7 8.77 41.38 8.43
N LEU A 8 7.73 40.89 7.73
CA LEU A 8 7.60 39.47 7.39
C LEU A 8 8.69 39.01 6.42
N LEU A 9 9.08 39.86 5.46
CA LEU A 9 10.17 39.58 4.53
C LEU A 9 11.54 39.53 5.23
N ILE A 10 11.81 40.45 6.15
CA ILE A 10 13.05 40.44 6.95
C ILE A 10 13.11 39.18 7.83
N PHE A 11 11.99 38.80 8.46
CA PHE A 11 11.92 37.59 9.28
C PHE A 11 12.17 36.32 8.44
N ALA A 12 11.56 36.21 7.26
CA ALA A 12 11.78 35.09 6.35
C ALA A 12 13.26 34.95 5.94
N MET A 13 13.94 36.07 5.66
CA MET A 13 15.37 36.08 5.35
C MET A 13 16.23 35.57 6.51
N ILE A 14 15.92 36.01 7.75
CA ILE A 14 16.65 35.57 8.95
C ILE A 14 16.46 34.06 9.19
N VAL A 15 15.24 33.54 9.01
CA VAL A 15 14.94 32.11 9.17
C VAL A 15 15.69 31.27 8.14
N ILE A 16 15.72 31.71 6.88
CA ILE A 16 16.45 31.01 5.80
C ILE A 16 17.95 30.96 6.08
N VAL A 17 18.55 32.09 6.50
CA VAL A 17 19.98 32.15 6.85
C VAL A 17 20.27 31.31 8.10
N GLY A 18 19.39 31.32 9.09
CA GLY A 18 19.50 30.49 10.29
C GLY A 18 19.45 28.99 9.97
N LEU A 19 18.50 28.56 9.14
CA LEU A 19 18.40 27.17 8.68
C LEU A 19 19.62 26.76 7.84
N TYR A 20 20.12 27.65 6.99
CA TYR A 20 21.31 27.39 6.19
C TYR A 20 22.57 27.20 7.05
N LEU A 21 22.71 27.98 8.13
CA LEU A 21 23.82 27.83 9.09
C LEU A 21 23.68 26.56 9.94
N LEU A 22 22.47 26.22 10.40
CA LEU A 22 22.23 24.96 11.13
C LEU A 22 22.48 23.73 10.26
N ASN A 23 22.11 23.78 8.97
CA ASN A 23 22.35 22.67 8.06
C ASN A 23 23.84 22.47 7.78
N LYS A 24 24.60 23.58 7.64
CA LYS A 24 26.05 23.53 7.46
C LYS A 24 26.79 23.00 8.70
N ALA A 25 26.25 23.22 9.91
CA ALA A 25 26.84 22.74 11.16
C ALA A 25 26.64 21.23 11.43
N LYS A 26 25.75 20.54 10.69
CA LYS A 26 25.51 19.09 10.87
C LYS A 26 26.37 18.17 9.98
N SER A 27 27.09 18.69 8.98
CA SER A 27 27.90 17.87 8.06
C SER A 27 29.36 17.64 8.48
N LYS A 28 29.76 17.93 9.72
CA LYS A 28 31.09 17.58 10.24
C LYS A 28 31.01 17.08 11.69
N LYS A 29 30.73 15.78 11.86
CA LYS A 29 31.10 15.02 13.07
C LYS A 29 30.99 13.51 12.79
N HIS A 30 32.08 12.94 12.28
CA HIS A 30 32.50 11.61 12.66
C HIS A 30 33.98 11.70 13.04
N PRO A 31 34.32 11.38 14.29
CA PRO A 31 35.59 10.76 14.59
C PRO A 31 35.38 9.44 15.35
N ALA A 32 35.95 8.40 14.73
CA ALA A 32 36.88 7.41 15.28
C ALA A 32 36.72 6.87 16.71
N ASP A 33 36.74 5.53 16.75
CA ASP A 33 36.83 4.57 17.85
C ASP A 33 37.83 4.87 18.97
N ALA A 34 37.43 4.43 20.18
CA ALA A 34 38.29 4.26 21.35
C ALA A 34 37.97 2.95 22.11
N ASN A 35 38.75 1.91 21.80
CA ASN A 35 39.52 1.01 22.68
C ASN A 35 38.96 0.45 24.02
N GLN A 36 38.97 -0.90 24.16
CA GLN A 36 39.61 -1.73 25.24
C GLN A 36 39.06 -3.19 25.19
N GLN A 37 39.85 -4.25 24.91
CA GLN A 37 40.77 -5.04 25.78
C GLN A 37 39.99 -5.98 26.76
N GLN A 38 40.09 -7.32 26.80
CA GLN A 38 41.20 -8.28 27.03
C GLN A 38 40.59 -9.74 26.92
N THR A 39 41.24 -10.85 26.55
CA THR A 39 42.16 -11.71 27.37
C THR A 39 42.78 -12.91 26.58
N SER A 40 44.06 -13.22 26.87
CA SER A 40 44.82 -14.53 26.88
C SER A 40 44.83 -15.43 25.62
N SER A 41 45.90 -16.08 25.16
CA SER A 41 47.23 -16.44 25.74
C SER A 41 48.14 -17.06 24.66
N GLN A 42 49.41 -16.65 24.65
CA GLN A 42 50.64 -17.46 24.50
C GLN A 42 50.81 -18.44 23.31
N SER A 43 51.69 -18.11 22.36
CA SER A 43 52.96 -18.84 22.10
C SER A 43 53.74 -18.19 20.95
N LYS A 44 55.07 -18.30 21.06
CA LYS A 44 56.08 -17.62 20.27
C LYS A 44 56.68 -18.63 19.30
N GLY A 45 56.71 -18.31 18.01
CA GLY A 45 57.36 -19.11 16.98
C GLY A 45 57.31 -18.37 15.66
N ASP A 46 58.50 -18.07 15.16
CA ASP A 46 58.86 -17.60 13.81
C ASP A 46 57.87 -17.94 12.70
N ASN A 47 57.66 -16.98 11.77
CA ASN A 47 57.51 -17.19 10.32
C ASN A 47 57.07 -15.89 9.64
N SER A 48 58.06 -15.06 9.31
CA SER A 48 57.89 -13.96 8.36
C SER A 48 57.96 -14.52 6.93
N HIS A 49 56.89 -15.16 6.43
CA HIS A 49 56.77 -15.44 4.99
C HIS A 49 55.34 -15.82 4.53
N ASP A 50 54.25 -15.17 4.95
CA ASP A 50 52.90 -15.55 4.45
C ASP A 50 51.95 -14.35 4.30
N LEU A 51 52.37 -13.30 3.58
CA LEU A 51 51.50 -12.14 3.26
C LEU A 51 51.45 -11.81 1.77
N ASN A 52 51.64 -12.81 0.89
CA ASN A 52 51.54 -12.58 -0.56
C ASN A 52 50.67 -13.59 -1.31
N ASP A 53 49.87 -14.41 -0.62
CA ASP A 53 49.08 -15.46 -1.27
C ASP A 53 47.59 -15.47 -0.87
N LEU A 54 46.92 -14.34 -1.09
CA LEU A 54 45.45 -14.25 -1.10
C LEU A 54 44.94 -13.95 -2.52
N GLY A 55 45.68 -14.42 -3.54
CA GLY A 55 45.47 -14.10 -4.95
C GLY A 55 44.87 -15.23 -5.80
N GLU A 56 44.67 -16.44 -5.28
CA GLU A 56 44.15 -17.55 -6.08
C GLU A 56 43.00 -18.30 -5.40
N ALA A 57 41.82 -18.25 -6.02
CA ALA A 57 40.64 -19.00 -5.61
C ALA A 57 40.87 -20.50 -5.86
N HIS A 58 41.28 -21.24 -4.84
CA HIS A 58 41.61 -22.67 -4.92
C HIS A 58 40.37 -23.61 -4.92
N LEU A 59 39.27 -23.20 -5.55
CA LEU A 59 38.11 -24.05 -5.79
C LEU A 59 38.20 -24.59 -7.23
N PRO A 60 38.37 -25.92 -7.45
CA PRO A 60 38.37 -26.45 -8.80
C PRO A 60 36.97 -26.25 -9.41
N LEU A 61 36.92 -25.46 -10.49
CA LEU A 61 35.69 -25.31 -11.27
C LEU A 61 35.30 -26.66 -11.88
N SER A 62 34.01 -27.00 -11.81
CA SER A 62 33.46 -28.17 -12.50
C SER A 62 33.77 -28.11 -13.99
N GLU A 63 34.10 -29.26 -14.61
CA GLU A 63 34.41 -29.35 -16.05
C GLU A 63 33.33 -28.73 -16.94
N LYS A 64 32.06 -28.77 -16.51
CA LYS A 64 30.94 -28.12 -17.21
C LYS A 64 31.06 -26.60 -17.27
N THR A 65 31.68 -25.97 -16.27
CA THR A 65 31.89 -24.52 -16.21
C THR A 65 33.11 -24.11 -17.03
N GLN A 66 34.17 -24.92 -17.03
CA GLN A 66 35.33 -24.69 -17.90
C GLN A 66 34.95 -24.78 -19.40
N HIS A 67 34.10 -25.75 -19.76
CA HIS A 67 33.65 -25.91 -21.14
C HIS A 67 32.76 -24.76 -21.65
N ARG A 68 32.23 -23.92 -20.74
CA ARG A 68 31.39 -22.76 -21.08
C ARG A 68 32.19 -21.45 -21.14
N LEU A 69 33.38 -21.42 -20.54
CA LEU A 69 34.26 -20.24 -20.51
C LEU A 69 35.27 -20.19 -21.66
N HIS A 70 35.52 -21.31 -22.34
CA HIS A 70 36.47 -21.42 -23.47
C HIS A 70 35.83 -21.29 -24.86
N LEU A 71 34.63 -20.69 -24.95
CA LEU A 71 34.07 -20.28 -26.23
C LEU A 71 34.31 -18.79 -26.40
N ASP A 72 35.45 -18.44 -26.99
CA ASP A 72 35.58 -17.41 -28.04
C ASP A 72 37.08 -17.14 -28.30
N GLU A 73 37.69 -17.90 -29.20
CA GLU A 73 38.67 -17.42 -30.18
C GLU A 73 38.97 -18.54 -31.19
N ASP A 74 38.69 -18.25 -32.46
CA ASP A 74 39.01 -19.02 -33.68
C ASP A 74 38.35 -20.39 -33.88
N SER A 75 37.16 -20.38 -34.49
CA SER A 75 36.75 -21.41 -35.46
C SER A 75 35.67 -20.87 -36.39
N GLN A 76 36.08 -20.46 -37.60
CA GLN A 76 35.18 -20.34 -38.74
C GLN A 76 34.62 -21.72 -39.08
N LEU A 77 33.37 -22.00 -38.71
CA LEU A 77 32.56 -23.05 -39.31
C LEU A 77 31.13 -22.55 -39.44
N GLU A 78 30.63 -22.56 -40.68
CA GLU A 78 29.26 -22.23 -41.03
C GLU A 78 28.29 -23.20 -40.33
N GLU A 79 27.36 -22.68 -39.53
CA GLU A 79 26.19 -23.44 -39.11
C GLU A 79 24.93 -22.60 -39.39
N THR A 80 24.16 -23.12 -40.34
CA THR A 80 22.94 -22.55 -40.90
C THR A 80 21.85 -22.43 -39.84
N VAL A 81 21.39 -21.20 -39.58
CA VAL A 81 20.22 -20.94 -38.75
C VAL A 81 18.96 -21.05 -39.62
N PRO A 82 17.99 -21.93 -39.31
CA PRO A 82 16.71 -21.96 -40.01
C PRO A 82 15.85 -20.74 -39.64
N ASP A 83 15.45 -19.98 -40.67
CA ASP A 83 14.79 -18.67 -40.62
C ASP A 83 13.29 -18.73 -40.24
N ALA A 84 12.89 -19.59 -39.30
CA ALA A 84 11.48 -19.89 -39.02
C ALA A 84 10.96 -19.38 -37.66
N GLN A 85 11.66 -18.49 -36.96
CA GLN A 85 11.21 -18.09 -35.62
C GLN A 85 11.48 -16.63 -35.22
N LEU A 86 11.37 -15.70 -36.17
CA LEU A 86 11.22 -14.28 -35.89
C LEU A 86 10.00 -13.72 -36.62
N GLY A 87 8.85 -13.79 -35.96
CA GLY A 87 7.62 -13.21 -36.49
C GLY A 87 6.38 -13.64 -35.73
N LEU A 88 6.21 -13.16 -34.49
CA LEU A 88 4.90 -13.12 -33.86
C LEU A 88 4.06 -12.09 -34.63
N SER A 89 3.33 -12.57 -35.63
CA SER A 89 2.36 -11.79 -36.38
C SER A 89 1.14 -11.55 -35.49
N PHE A 90 0.86 -10.27 -35.26
CA PHE A 90 -0.37 -9.78 -34.64
C PHE A 90 -1.59 -10.32 -35.40
N GLY A 91 -2.61 -10.69 -34.65
CA GLY A 91 -3.82 -11.33 -35.14
C GLY A 91 -4.58 -10.48 -36.16
N GLN A 92 -4.74 -11.06 -37.35
CA GLN A 92 -5.98 -11.21 -38.11
C GLN A 92 -7.13 -10.23 -37.76
N GLU A 93 -7.08 -9.04 -38.33
CA GLU A 93 -8.29 -8.23 -38.56
C GLU A 93 -9.05 -8.77 -39.79
N PHE A 94 -10.38 -8.77 -39.66
CA PHE A 94 -11.35 -9.20 -40.66
C PHE A 94 -11.31 -8.30 -41.89
N GLU A 95 -10.81 -8.80 -43.03
CA GLU A 95 -11.07 -8.17 -44.34
C GLU A 95 -12.30 -8.79 -45.02
N VAL A 96 -13.26 -7.91 -45.29
CA VAL A 96 -14.55 -8.17 -45.94
C VAL A 96 -14.34 -8.44 -47.43
N HIS A 97 -14.78 -9.61 -47.89
CA HIS A 97 -14.78 -9.98 -49.30
C HIS A 97 -15.69 -9.05 -50.14
N LYS A 98 -15.09 -8.37 -51.11
CA LYS A 98 -15.77 -7.68 -52.20
C LYS A 98 -15.74 -8.56 -53.46
N THR A 99 -16.88 -9.13 -53.83
CA THR A 99 -17.13 -9.72 -55.15
C THR A 99 -18.24 -8.98 -55.87
N ALA A 100 -18.03 -8.72 -57.16
CA ALA A 100 -18.87 -7.88 -58.00
C ALA A 100 -19.89 -8.69 -58.81
N LYS A 101 -21.09 -8.09 -58.94
CA LYS A 101 -22.09 -8.13 -60.03
C LYS A 101 -22.74 -9.46 -60.44
N SER A 102 -24.07 -9.54 -60.26
CA SER A 102 -25.01 -9.52 -61.40
C SER A 102 -26.47 -9.24 -61.00
N GLN A 103 -27.12 -8.46 -61.88
CA GLN A 103 -28.55 -8.39 -62.22
C GLN A 103 -29.56 -7.52 -61.44
N THR A 104 -30.15 -6.64 -62.25
CA THR A 104 -31.16 -5.60 -62.06
C THR A 104 -32.58 -6.16 -61.93
N LYS A 105 -33.39 -5.62 -61.00
CA LYS A 105 -34.80 -5.31 -61.26
C LYS A 105 -35.33 -4.20 -60.34
N SER A 106 -36.05 -3.29 -60.97
CA SER A 106 -36.67 -2.06 -60.48
C SER A 106 -37.82 -2.29 -59.50
N GLU A 107 -37.88 -1.51 -58.41
CA GLU A 107 -39.13 -0.87 -57.95
C GLU A 107 -38.83 0.30 -56.98
N GLN A 108 -39.38 1.46 -57.34
CA GLN A 108 -39.35 2.70 -56.58
C GLN A 108 -40.34 2.62 -55.42
N VAL A 109 -39.94 3.00 -54.20
CA VAL A 109 -40.87 3.56 -53.20
C VAL A 109 -40.21 4.74 -52.50
N THR A 110 -40.96 5.83 -52.52
CA THR A 110 -40.74 7.19 -52.03
C THR A 110 -40.99 7.35 -50.53
N LEU A 111 -40.28 8.33 -49.93
CA LEU A 111 -40.65 9.23 -48.82
C LEU A 111 -41.45 8.67 -47.62
N ALA A 112 -40.82 8.64 -46.45
CA ALA A 112 -41.45 9.05 -45.19
C ALA A 112 -40.39 9.42 -44.14
N GLU A 113 -40.26 10.72 -43.88
CA GLU A 113 -39.58 11.29 -42.72
C GLU A 113 -40.60 11.31 -41.56
N ASP A 114 -40.43 10.45 -40.55
CA ASP A 114 -41.24 10.48 -39.33
C ASP A 114 -40.37 10.87 -38.14
N ARG A 115 -40.34 12.18 -37.88
CA ARG A 115 -39.82 12.78 -36.66
C ARG A 115 -40.80 12.48 -35.51
N ARG A 116 -40.37 11.72 -34.52
CA ARG A 116 -41.09 11.64 -33.23
C ARG A 116 -40.29 12.34 -32.13
N LYS A 117 -40.91 13.40 -31.61
CA LYS A 117 -40.50 14.24 -30.48
C LYS A 117 -40.40 13.43 -29.18
N PRO A 118 -39.55 13.84 -28.23
CA PRO A 118 -39.58 13.38 -26.84
C PRO A 118 -40.87 13.86 -26.15
N GLN A 119 -41.52 12.97 -25.40
CA GLN A 119 -42.64 13.31 -24.52
C GLN A 119 -42.12 13.76 -23.15
N GLU A 120 -42.65 14.92 -22.75
CA GLU A 120 -42.49 15.67 -21.52
C GLU A 120 -43.26 14.99 -20.39
N ILE A 121 -42.58 14.61 -19.31
CA ILE A 121 -43.22 14.16 -18.07
C ILE A 121 -43.29 15.38 -17.15
N GLN A 122 -44.52 15.89 -17.00
CA GLN A 122 -44.89 16.91 -16.04
C GLN A 122 -44.87 16.28 -14.64
N ILE A 123 -44.08 16.85 -13.73
CA ILE A 123 -44.28 16.62 -12.29
C ILE A 123 -44.66 17.96 -11.69
N GLU A 124 -45.85 17.91 -11.11
CA GLU A 124 -46.64 18.99 -10.59
C GLU A 124 -46.02 19.61 -9.33
N SER A 125 -46.09 20.92 -9.32
CA SER A 125 -45.68 21.85 -8.27
C SER A 125 -46.34 21.54 -6.94
N ILE A 126 -45.57 21.60 -5.85
CA ILE A 126 -46.09 21.78 -4.50
C ILE A 126 -45.38 23.02 -3.92
N GLU A 127 -46.13 24.12 -3.85
CA GLU A 127 -45.87 25.31 -3.03
C GLU A 127 -45.82 24.87 -1.55
N GLU A 128 -44.74 25.15 -0.81
CA GLU A 128 -44.49 26.37 -0.02
C GLU A 128 -45.55 26.61 1.08
N GLU A 129 -45.17 26.33 2.32
CA GLU A 129 -45.64 27.08 3.48
C GLU A 129 -44.42 27.27 4.40
N ALA A 130 -43.92 28.51 4.38
CA ALA A 130 -43.06 29.06 5.40
C ALA A 130 -43.92 29.43 6.61
N ASP A 131 -43.48 29.09 7.82
CA ASP A 131 -43.84 29.87 9.00
C ASP A 131 -42.56 30.34 9.68
N GLU A 132 -42.42 31.65 9.69
CA GLU A 132 -41.32 32.44 10.18
C GLU A 132 -41.85 33.20 11.40
N SER A 133 -41.38 32.86 12.61
CA SER A 133 -41.19 33.82 13.71
C SER A 133 -40.71 33.14 14.99
N SER A 134 -39.50 33.46 15.42
CA SER A 134 -39.32 34.48 16.47
C SER A 134 -37.91 34.38 17.05
N VAL A 135 -37.18 35.47 16.87
CA VAL A 135 -35.84 35.74 17.41
C VAL A 135 -35.92 35.93 18.92
N ALA A 136 -35.00 35.31 19.67
CA ALA A 136 -34.54 35.83 20.96
C ALA A 136 -33.15 35.24 21.28
N GLU A 137 -32.13 36.06 21.08
CA GLU A 137 -30.79 35.89 21.66
C GLU A 137 -30.86 35.94 23.19
N ALA A 138 -30.23 34.96 23.86
CA ALA A 138 -29.63 35.12 25.19
C ALA A 138 -28.73 33.89 25.50
N ASP A 139 -27.43 34.07 25.35
CA ASP A 139 -26.39 33.38 26.12
C ASP A 139 -26.08 34.32 27.32
N PRO A 140 -25.91 33.85 28.58
CA PRO A 140 -24.70 33.13 28.98
C PRO A 140 -24.89 32.01 30.04
N GLU A 141 -23.94 31.06 30.01
CA GLU A 141 -23.36 30.33 31.14
C GLU A 141 -24.28 29.56 32.12
N GLN A 142 -24.30 28.24 31.95
CA GLN A 142 -24.40 27.30 33.08
C GLN A 142 -23.31 26.23 32.98
N GLU A 143 -22.32 26.33 33.88
CA GLU A 143 -21.56 25.19 34.35
C GLU A 143 -22.51 24.14 34.94
N THR A 144 -22.49 22.89 34.45
CA THR A 144 -22.73 21.69 35.27
C THR A 144 -22.08 20.46 34.62
N LYS A 145 -20.89 20.11 35.11
CA LYS A 145 -20.51 18.80 35.68
C LYS A 145 -21.06 17.50 35.02
N LYS A 146 -20.10 16.62 34.73
CA LYS A 146 -20.17 15.15 34.49
C LYS A 146 -20.78 14.71 33.17
N GLU A 147 -19.93 14.20 32.28
CA GLU A 147 -19.98 12.77 31.96
C GLU A 147 -18.60 12.26 31.53
N THR A 148 -17.95 11.58 32.49
CA THR A 148 -16.93 10.58 32.22
C THR A 148 -17.59 9.51 31.36
N VAL A 149 -17.27 9.43 30.07
CA VAL A 149 -17.54 8.21 29.29
C VAL A 149 -16.52 7.18 29.76
N ALA A 150 -16.86 6.59 30.89
CA ALA A 150 -16.31 5.33 31.33
C ALA A 150 -16.62 4.32 30.22
N VAL A 151 -15.57 3.75 29.64
CA VAL A 151 -15.65 2.47 28.94
C VAL A 151 -16.21 1.49 29.96
N GLN A 152 -17.52 1.24 29.89
CA GLN A 152 -18.15 0.17 30.64
C GLN A 152 -17.92 -1.13 29.87
N PRO A 153 -17.24 -2.12 30.45
CA PRO A 153 -17.29 -3.49 29.96
C PRO A 153 -18.70 -4.00 30.22
N THR A 154 -19.51 -4.11 29.17
CA THR A 154 -20.78 -4.83 29.25
C THR A 154 -20.47 -6.32 29.32
N ALA A 155 -20.49 -6.85 30.55
CA ALA A 155 -20.60 -8.27 30.81
C ALA A 155 -22.07 -8.68 30.67
N ASP A 156 -22.37 -9.41 29.59
CA ASP A 156 -23.53 -10.30 29.52
C ASP A 156 -23.08 -11.65 28.97
N THR A 157 -23.14 -12.65 29.86
CA THR A 157 -22.70 -14.02 29.65
C THR A 157 -23.61 -14.78 28.66
N LYS A 158 -23.01 -15.12 27.52
CA LYS A 158 -23.10 -16.44 26.87
C LYS A 158 -21.67 -16.81 26.50
N ASP A 159 -21.33 -18.10 26.44
CA ASP A 159 -20.08 -18.65 25.88
C ASP A 159 -19.82 -18.11 24.46
N GLN A 160 -19.39 -16.86 24.38
CA GLN A 160 -18.83 -16.25 23.19
C GLN A 160 -17.34 -16.26 23.43
N PRO A 161 -16.55 -16.85 22.51
CA PRO A 161 -15.11 -16.85 22.66
C PRO A 161 -14.64 -15.41 22.82
N ASP A 162 -13.71 -15.18 23.75
CA ASP A 162 -13.18 -13.84 24.04
C ASP A 162 -12.77 -13.16 22.72
N GLU A 163 -13.21 -11.93 22.47
CA GLU A 163 -12.84 -11.25 21.23
C GLU A 163 -11.37 -10.83 21.28
N LYS A 164 -10.60 -11.16 20.23
CA LYS A 164 -9.17 -10.82 20.16
C LYS A 164 -8.85 -10.04 18.89
N ILE A 165 -8.27 -8.85 19.05
CA ILE A 165 -7.96 -7.94 17.94
C ILE A 165 -6.44 -7.86 17.74
N PHE A 166 -6.01 -7.95 16.49
CA PHE A 166 -4.64 -7.71 16.05
C PHE A 166 -4.59 -6.55 15.08
N ALA A 167 -3.56 -5.71 15.20
CA ALA A 167 -3.36 -4.58 14.31
C ALA A 167 -1.90 -4.44 13.88
N LEU A 168 -1.70 -4.04 12.62
CA LEU A 168 -0.41 -3.70 12.04
C LEU A 168 -0.52 -2.37 11.31
N ILE A 169 0.40 -1.45 11.59
CA ILE A 169 0.45 -0.14 10.96
C ILE A 169 1.53 -0.14 9.87
N ILE A 170 1.26 0.49 8.73
CA ILE A 170 2.22 0.69 7.65
C ILE A 170 2.39 2.18 7.42
N MET A 171 3.62 2.68 7.54
CA MET A 171 3.97 4.09 7.30
C MET A 171 5.23 4.20 6.43
N GLY A 172 5.26 5.21 5.58
CA GLY A 172 6.40 5.59 4.75
C GLY A 172 7.31 6.60 5.45
N SER A 173 8.42 6.94 4.80
CA SER A 173 9.19 8.15 5.17
C SER A 173 8.46 9.43 4.77
N GLU A 174 7.60 9.33 3.75
CA GLU A 174 6.68 10.37 3.28
C GLU A 174 5.28 9.75 3.14
N ASP A 175 4.25 10.60 3.06
CA ASP A 175 2.89 10.15 2.81
C ASP A 175 2.78 9.43 1.46
N PHE A 176 1.91 8.43 1.40
CA PHE A 176 1.64 7.69 0.18
C PHE A 176 0.66 8.45 -0.71
N VAL A 177 0.85 8.40 -2.03
CA VAL A 177 -0.13 8.94 -2.98
C VAL A 177 -1.30 7.96 -3.15
N TRP A 178 -2.53 8.48 -3.10
CA TRP A 178 -3.77 7.70 -3.15
C TRP A 178 -3.83 6.70 -4.31
N PRO A 179 -3.51 7.07 -5.57
CA PRO A 179 -3.57 6.13 -6.69
C PRO A 179 -2.70 4.88 -6.49
N LYS A 180 -1.53 5.07 -5.88
CA LYS A 180 -0.58 4.00 -5.59
C LYS A 180 -1.07 3.12 -4.44
N VAL A 181 -1.67 3.71 -3.42
CA VAL A 181 -2.33 2.99 -2.32
C VAL A 181 -3.46 2.13 -2.87
N ASN A 182 -4.40 2.74 -3.59
CA ASN A 182 -5.56 2.06 -4.16
C ASN A 182 -5.15 0.87 -5.03
N GLN A 183 -4.22 1.08 -5.98
CA GLN A 183 -3.69 0.02 -6.82
C GLN A 183 -3.01 -1.09 -6.00
N THR A 184 -2.29 -0.73 -4.94
CA THR A 184 -1.58 -1.70 -4.10
C THR A 184 -2.56 -2.58 -3.31
N LEU A 185 -3.59 -1.98 -2.70
CA LEU A 185 -4.60 -2.67 -1.91
C LEU A 185 -5.42 -3.63 -2.80
N GLN A 186 -5.92 -3.15 -3.94
CA GLN A 186 -6.60 -4.02 -4.91
C GLN A 186 -5.67 -5.13 -5.43
N GLY A 187 -4.41 -4.80 -5.71
CA GLY A 187 -3.41 -5.75 -6.19
C GLY A 187 -2.96 -6.81 -5.17
N VAL A 188 -3.34 -6.71 -3.89
CA VAL A 188 -3.20 -7.79 -2.89
C VAL A 188 -4.51 -8.55 -2.65
N GLY A 189 -5.57 -8.21 -3.37
CA GLY A 189 -6.88 -8.87 -3.28
C GLY A 189 -7.81 -8.29 -2.22
N LEU A 190 -7.59 -7.05 -1.77
CA LEU A 190 -8.52 -6.33 -0.94
C LEU A 190 -9.55 -5.60 -1.81
N LEU A 191 -10.79 -5.54 -1.35
CA LEU A 191 -11.89 -4.89 -2.05
C LEU A 191 -12.40 -3.69 -1.23
N PRO A 192 -12.81 -2.59 -1.88
CA PRO A 192 -13.47 -1.50 -1.17
C PRO A 192 -14.81 -1.97 -0.57
N SER A 193 -15.14 -1.47 0.61
CA SER A 193 -16.43 -1.66 1.28
C SER A 193 -17.25 -0.36 1.27
N ASP A 194 -18.55 -0.47 1.54
CA ASP A 194 -19.47 0.67 1.67
C ASP A 194 -19.09 1.62 2.82
N SER A 195 -18.33 1.12 3.80
CA SER A 195 -17.80 1.90 4.92
C SER A 195 -16.57 2.74 4.58
N GLY A 196 -16.15 2.78 3.31
CA GLY A 196 -15.02 3.60 2.87
C GLY A 196 -13.65 3.02 3.24
N ILE A 197 -13.58 1.73 3.58
CA ILE A 197 -12.33 1.02 3.90
C ILE A 197 -12.08 -0.11 2.88
N PHE A 198 -10.99 -0.84 3.04
CA PHE A 198 -10.71 -2.04 2.26
C PHE A 198 -10.87 -3.28 3.12
N VAL A 199 -11.48 -4.33 2.58
CA VAL A 199 -11.75 -5.58 3.28
C VAL A 199 -11.26 -6.77 2.46
N LYS A 200 -10.76 -7.79 3.16
CA LYS A 200 -10.55 -9.12 2.61
C LYS A 200 -11.68 -10.00 3.07
N ASN A 201 -12.42 -10.57 2.13
CA ASN A 201 -13.52 -11.47 2.43
C ASN A 201 -13.13 -12.93 2.18
N ASP A 202 -13.77 -13.83 2.91
CA ASP A 202 -13.79 -15.27 2.60
C ASP A 202 -14.65 -15.53 1.35
N THR A 203 -14.57 -16.76 0.84
CA THR A 203 -15.42 -17.35 -0.19
C THR A 203 -16.92 -17.20 0.07
N MET A 204 -17.33 -17.12 1.34
CA MET A 204 -18.73 -16.90 1.76
C MET A 204 -19.08 -15.41 1.94
N GLY A 205 -18.17 -14.48 1.64
CA GLY A 205 -18.38 -13.04 1.76
C GLY A 205 -18.21 -12.48 3.17
N GLN A 206 -17.76 -13.28 4.14
CA GLN A 206 -17.50 -12.83 5.51
C GLN A 206 -16.18 -12.06 5.57
N GLU A 207 -16.14 -10.93 6.28
CA GLU A 207 -14.94 -10.12 6.44
C GLU A 207 -13.90 -10.85 7.32
N LEU A 208 -12.68 -10.95 6.80
CA LEU A 208 -11.55 -11.56 7.50
C LEU A 208 -10.58 -10.49 8.01
N ILE A 209 -10.17 -9.57 7.15
CA ILE A 209 -9.15 -8.56 7.46
C ILE A 209 -9.62 -7.22 6.91
N ARG A 210 -9.56 -6.18 7.73
CA ARG A 210 -9.91 -4.80 7.37
C ARG A 210 -8.65 -3.98 7.23
N VAL A 211 -8.65 -3.02 6.31
CA VAL A 211 -7.57 -2.06 6.11
C VAL A 211 -8.17 -0.67 6.04
N ALA A 212 -7.75 0.19 6.97
CA ALA A 212 -8.22 1.56 7.12
C ALA A 212 -7.09 2.56 6.90
N ASN A 213 -7.44 3.82 6.65
CA ASN A 213 -6.52 4.93 6.69
C ASN A 213 -6.04 5.15 8.14
N LEU A 214 -4.77 5.51 8.32
CA LEU A 214 -4.22 5.82 9.64
C LEU A 214 -4.80 7.11 10.25
N LEU A 215 -5.21 8.06 9.42
CA LEU A 215 -5.82 9.30 9.89
C LEU A 215 -7.33 9.14 10.06
N GLU A 216 -7.88 9.81 11.08
CA GLU A 216 -9.33 9.90 11.27
C GLU A 216 -9.98 10.64 10.09
N PRO A 217 -11.12 10.15 9.57
CA PRO A 217 -12.02 9.14 10.15
C PRO A 217 -11.68 7.66 9.86
N GLY A 218 -10.54 7.37 9.23
CA GLY A 218 -10.10 6.01 8.90
C GLY A 218 -10.55 5.53 7.51
N THR A 219 -11.19 6.38 6.72
CA THR A 219 -11.68 6.05 5.38
C THR A 219 -10.75 6.52 4.27
N PHE A 220 -10.95 5.95 3.08
CA PHE A 220 -10.26 6.30 1.85
C PHE A 220 -11.16 7.09 0.90
N PRO A 221 -10.58 7.95 0.05
CA PRO A 221 -11.31 8.69 -0.97
C PRO A 221 -11.66 7.79 -2.17
N LEU A 222 -12.58 6.84 -1.98
CA LEU A 222 -12.95 5.83 -2.99
C LEU A 222 -13.62 6.43 -4.23
N GLU A 223 -14.31 7.57 -4.08
CA GLU A 223 -14.99 8.28 -5.16
C GLU A 223 -14.05 9.21 -5.95
N GLU A 224 -12.87 9.51 -5.42
CA GLU A 224 -11.92 10.36 -6.11
C GLU A 224 -11.28 9.63 -7.30
N PRO A 225 -11.09 10.33 -8.43
CA PRO A 225 -10.49 9.72 -9.60
C PRO A 225 -9.04 9.29 -9.33
N VAL A 226 -8.59 8.28 -10.07
CA VAL A 226 -7.26 7.63 -9.92
C VAL A 226 -6.09 8.58 -10.21
N ASN A 227 -6.35 9.84 -10.58
CA ASN A 227 -5.34 10.87 -10.81
C ASN A 227 -5.34 11.97 -9.71
N SER A 228 -5.99 11.74 -8.55
CA SER A 228 -5.91 12.69 -7.44
C SER A 228 -4.55 12.64 -6.73
N ASP A 229 -4.07 13.80 -6.30
CA ASP A 229 -2.83 13.96 -5.51
C ASP A 229 -3.07 13.76 -4.00
N HIS A 230 -4.17 13.08 -3.62
CA HIS A 230 -4.53 12.87 -2.23
C HIS A 230 -3.44 12.05 -1.52
N LYS A 231 -3.08 12.49 -0.31
CA LYS A 231 -2.00 11.91 0.49
C LYS A 231 -2.56 11.07 1.63
N ILE A 232 -2.01 9.87 1.79
CA ILE A 232 -2.36 8.91 2.81
C ILE A 232 -1.15 8.73 3.72
N ALA A 233 -1.24 9.21 4.96
CA ALA A 233 -0.12 9.17 5.92
C ALA A 233 0.29 7.73 6.31
N GLY A 234 -0.66 6.79 6.28
CA GLY A 234 -0.39 5.41 6.60
C GLY A 234 -1.64 4.54 6.47
N LEU A 235 -1.44 3.24 6.69
CA LEU A 235 -2.49 2.22 6.64
C LEU A 235 -2.51 1.44 7.94
N VAL A 236 -3.70 1.01 8.37
CA VAL A 236 -3.86 0.13 9.53
C VAL A 236 -4.58 -1.13 9.07
N LEU A 237 -3.91 -2.27 9.18
CA LEU A 237 -4.51 -3.59 8.97
C LEU A 237 -5.04 -4.10 10.30
N ILE A 238 -6.26 -4.59 10.32
CA ILE A 238 -6.97 -5.04 11.52
C ILE A 238 -7.55 -6.42 11.26
N LEU A 239 -7.34 -7.33 12.21
CA LEU A 239 -7.93 -8.66 12.26
C LEU A 239 -8.65 -8.82 13.59
N THR A 240 -9.92 -9.20 13.56
CA THR A 240 -10.71 -9.54 14.76
C THR A 240 -11.00 -11.03 14.73
N LEU A 241 -10.68 -11.73 15.81
CA LEU A 241 -11.07 -13.12 16.04
C LEU A 241 -12.27 -13.18 16.99
N PRO A 242 -13.22 -14.13 16.80
CA PRO A 242 -13.16 -15.24 15.83
C PRO A 242 -13.48 -14.80 14.38
N THR A 243 -12.98 -15.57 13.41
CA THR A 243 -13.31 -15.42 11.97
C THR A 243 -13.89 -16.72 11.40
N SER A 244 -14.46 -16.69 10.19
CA SER A 244 -14.93 -17.91 9.50
C SER A 244 -13.80 -18.88 9.14
N VAL A 245 -12.56 -18.40 9.12
CA VAL A 245 -11.33 -19.15 8.83
C VAL A 245 -10.52 -19.34 10.12
N SER A 246 -9.68 -20.38 10.18
CA SER A 246 -8.76 -20.62 11.31
C SER A 246 -7.90 -19.39 11.63
N ALA A 247 -7.79 -19.08 12.93
CA ALA A 247 -7.04 -17.93 13.42
C ALA A 247 -5.58 -17.95 12.94
N THR A 248 -4.96 -19.13 12.96
CA THR A 248 -3.59 -19.34 12.47
C THR A 248 -3.43 -19.01 10.98
N SER A 249 -4.43 -19.36 10.16
CA SER A 249 -4.37 -19.13 8.71
C SER A 249 -4.59 -17.67 8.35
N VAL A 250 -5.62 -17.03 8.94
CA VAL A 250 -5.93 -15.62 8.66
C VAL A 250 -4.84 -14.69 9.20
N MET A 251 -4.21 -15.04 10.33
CA MET A 251 -3.05 -14.32 10.86
C MET A 251 -1.85 -14.36 9.88
N ARG A 252 -1.55 -15.55 9.32
CA ARG A 252 -0.50 -15.70 8.31
C ARG A 252 -0.80 -14.86 7.07
N GLU A 253 -2.06 -14.82 6.66
CA GLU A 253 -2.52 -14.03 5.53
C GLU A 253 -2.38 -12.52 5.79
N MET A 254 -2.79 -12.04 6.97
CA MET A 254 -2.62 -10.66 7.41
C MET A 254 -1.14 -10.24 7.35
N ILE A 255 -0.24 -11.04 7.92
CA ILE A 255 1.21 -10.76 7.92
C ILE A 255 1.75 -10.74 6.48
N MET A 256 1.33 -11.68 5.63
CA MET A 256 1.75 -11.71 4.22
C MET A 256 1.28 -10.46 3.47
N MET A 257 0.02 -10.05 3.65
CA MET A 257 -0.53 -8.84 3.04
C MET A 257 0.20 -7.60 3.53
N ALA A 258 0.42 -7.47 4.84
CA ALA A 258 1.14 -6.34 5.43
C ALA A 258 2.53 -6.17 4.80
N ARG A 259 3.29 -7.26 4.65
CA ARG A 259 4.61 -7.25 4.00
C ARG A 259 4.54 -6.88 2.52
N LYS A 260 3.55 -7.40 1.78
CA LYS A 260 3.37 -7.07 0.35
C LYS A 260 3.03 -5.60 0.16
N ILE A 261 2.12 -5.08 0.98
CA ILE A 261 1.70 -3.67 0.94
C ILE A 261 2.90 -2.78 1.30
N SER A 262 3.61 -3.08 2.38
CA SER A 262 4.76 -2.29 2.81
C SER A 262 5.86 -2.24 1.74
N GLN A 263 6.15 -3.36 1.08
CA GLN A 263 7.14 -3.41 0.00
C GLN A 263 6.71 -2.58 -1.20
N ARG A 264 5.44 -2.65 -1.60
CA ARG A 264 4.90 -1.93 -2.78
C ARG A 264 4.78 -0.42 -2.57
N LEU A 265 4.57 0.01 -1.33
CA LEU A 265 4.47 1.42 -0.94
C LEU A 265 5.79 1.99 -0.39
N ASN A 266 6.87 1.19 -0.38
CA ASN A 266 8.14 1.56 0.25
C ASN A 266 7.98 1.98 1.74
N GLY A 267 7.01 1.36 2.42
CA GLY A 267 6.71 1.58 3.84
C GLY A 267 7.38 0.56 4.76
N ARG A 268 7.27 0.81 6.05
CA ARG A 268 7.71 -0.07 7.15
C ARG A 268 6.52 -0.47 8.01
N LEU A 269 6.62 -1.63 8.64
CA LEU A 269 5.58 -2.15 9.54
C LEU A 269 5.86 -1.70 10.97
N TYR A 270 4.79 -1.30 11.64
CA TYR A 270 4.79 -0.85 13.02
C TYR A 270 3.70 -1.56 13.82
N ASP A 271 3.91 -1.68 15.12
CA ASP A 271 2.85 -2.06 16.05
C ASP A 271 1.92 -0.87 16.35
N VAL A 272 0.95 -1.09 17.23
CA VAL A 272 0.00 -0.05 17.68
C VAL A 272 0.67 1.08 18.46
N GLU A 273 1.81 0.81 19.09
CA GLU A 273 2.61 1.80 19.83
C GLU A 273 3.62 2.54 18.93
N ARG A 274 3.62 2.23 17.62
CA ARG A 274 4.53 2.76 16.61
C ARG A 274 6.00 2.33 16.79
N HIS A 275 6.24 1.18 17.42
CA HIS A 275 7.54 0.51 17.34
C HIS A 275 7.66 -0.27 16.05
N LEU A 276 8.88 -0.30 15.50
CA LEU A 276 9.17 -1.05 14.27
C LEU A 276 9.02 -2.55 14.52
N ILE A 277 8.17 -3.21 13.74
CA ILE A 277 7.92 -4.65 13.83
C ILE A 277 9.17 -5.45 13.46
N LYS A 278 9.53 -6.37 14.35
CA LYS A 278 10.56 -7.39 14.12
C LYS A 278 9.92 -8.74 13.80
N GLU A 279 10.72 -9.67 13.28
CA GLU A 279 10.23 -11.03 13.00
C GLU A 279 9.81 -11.78 14.30
N SER A 280 10.42 -11.47 15.44
CA SER A 280 10.00 -11.98 16.75
C SER A 280 8.57 -11.58 17.11
N ASP A 281 8.18 -10.35 16.75
CA ASP A 281 6.87 -9.80 17.09
C ASP A 281 5.81 -10.45 16.20
N LEU A 282 6.11 -10.60 14.91
CA LEU A 282 5.28 -11.36 13.97
C LEU A 282 5.13 -12.82 14.39
N GLN A 283 6.20 -13.45 14.91
CA GLN A 283 6.10 -14.81 15.43
C GLN A 283 5.20 -14.87 16.66
N SER A 284 5.36 -13.92 17.59
CA SER A 284 4.50 -13.82 18.78
C SER A 284 3.03 -13.63 18.41
N MET A 285 2.73 -12.88 17.34
CA MET A 285 1.35 -12.76 16.82
C MET A 285 0.81 -14.10 16.28
N ARG A 286 1.64 -14.89 15.57
CA ARG A 286 1.25 -16.23 15.09
C ARG A 286 0.97 -17.17 16.26
N ASP A 287 1.85 -17.17 17.25
CA ASP A 287 1.72 -18.01 18.44
C ASP A 287 0.47 -17.61 19.25
N ALA A 288 0.21 -16.31 19.39
CA ALA A 288 -0.98 -15.77 20.06
C ALA A 288 -2.29 -16.11 19.35
N ALA A 289 -2.27 -16.29 18.02
CA ALA A 289 -3.42 -16.71 17.23
C ALA A 289 -3.64 -18.23 17.33
N ALA A 290 -2.55 -19.01 17.33
CA ALA A 290 -2.61 -20.47 17.54
C ALA A 290 -3.11 -20.82 18.95
N GLN A 291 -2.65 -20.09 19.96
CA GLN A 291 -3.13 -20.26 21.34
C GLN A 291 -4.63 -19.95 21.45
N TYR A 292 -5.08 -18.86 20.83
CA TYR A 292 -6.49 -18.50 20.80
C TYR A 292 -7.36 -19.61 20.19
N GLU A 293 -6.90 -20.21 19.10
CA GLU A 293 -7.57 -21.33 18.44
C GLU A 293 -7.62 -22.58 19.33
N ALA A 294 -6.55 -22.88 20.06
CA ALA A 294 -6.51 -24.00 20.99
C ALA A 294 -7.42 -23.81 22.21
N ASP A 295 -7.54 -22.59 22.72
CA ASP A 295 -8.39 -22.25 23.87
C ASP A 295 -9.88 -22.19 23.49
N SER A 296 -10.20 -22.01 22.20
CA SER A 296 -11.57 -21.91 21.68
C SER A 296 -12.15 -23.25 21.18
N GLN A 297 -11.38 -24.34 21.21
CA GLN A 297 -11.75 -25.70 20.78
C GLN A 297 -12.10 -26.61 21.96
#